data_AF-A0A7S2QSZ5-F1
#
_entry.id   AF-A0A7S2QSZ5-F1
#
_cell.length_a   1.000
_cell.length_b   1.000
_cell.length_c   1.000
_cell.angle_alpha   90.00
_cell.angle_beta   90.00
_cell.angle_gamma   90.00
#
_symmetry.space_group_name_H-M   'P 1'
#
loop_
_entity.id
_entity.type
_entity.pdbx_description
1 polymer ?
#
loop_
_entity_poly.entity_id
_entity_poly.type
_entity_poly.pdbx_seq_one_letter_code
_entity_poly.pdbx_strand_id
1 'polypeptide(L)'
;VVVVRGSMTVSDLWTDLNCKPDTFIFHRKSYHVHSGMLQSARELDSEIRPLVLSLLEENKGFTTVVVGHSLGAGVGALLTAIWCSEQRGDLSETTCYAFGTPCVASYDLCKELHPIVT
;
A
#
# COMPACT_ATOMS: atom_id res chain seq x y z
N VAL A 1 4.31 13.48 0.80
CA VAL A 1 3.44 12.76 -0.16
C VAL A 1 4.28 11.76 -0.91
N VAL A 2 3.83 10.50 -1.01
CA VAL A 2 4.47 9.42 -1.76
C VAL A 2 3.58 9.09 -2.96
N VAL A 3 4.14 9.11 -4.16
CA VAL A 3 3.39 8.85 -5.40
C VAL A 3 3.86 7.54 -6.01
N VAL A 4 2.94 6.57 -6.10
CA VAL A 4 3.17 5.25 -6.66
C VAL A 4 2.61 5.21 -8.08
N ARG A 5 3.50 5.19 -9.07
CA ARG A 5 3.14 5.11 -10.48
C ARG A 5 2.66 3.70 -10.84
N GLY A 6 1.74 3.58 -11.80
CA GLY A 6 1.48 2.30 -12.49
C GLY A 6 2.63 1.89 -13.43
N SER A 7 2.60 0.65 -13.92
CA SER A 7 3.68 0.06 -14.73
C SER A 7 3.95 0.82 -16.04
N MET A 8 5.23 0.89 -16.45
CA MET A 8 5.61 1.43 -17.76
C MET A 8 5.48 0.43 -18.91
N THR A 9 5.32 -0.87 -18.64
CA THR A 9 5.22 -1.91 -19.68
C THR A 9 4.19 -2.97 -19.31
N VAL A 10 3.34 -3.35 -20.26
CA VAL A 10 2.32 -4.41 -20.10
C VAL A 10 2.96 -5.77 -19.75
N SER A 11 4.26 -5.95 -20.02
CA SER A 11 4.98 -7.17 -19.63
C SER A 11 5.14 -7.32 -18.11
N ASP A 12 5.32 -6.22 -17.36
CA ASP A 12 5.36 -6.25 -15.88
C ASP A 12 3.98 -6.63 -15.33
N LEU A 13 2.93 -6.12 -15.98
CA LEU A 13 1.53 -6.42 -15.68
C LEU A 13 1.21 -7.92 -15.84
N TRP A 14 1.83 -8.64 -16.78
CA TRP A 14 1.58 -10.08 -16.98
C TRP A 14 2.25 -10.98 -15.93
N THR A 15 3.43 -10.60 -15.45
CA THR A 15 4.06 -11.26 -14.28
C THR A 15 3.27 -10.99 -13.00
N ASP A 16 2.66 -9.81 -12.88
CA ASP A 16 1.76 -9.47 -11.78
C ASP A 16 0.35 -10.06 -11.92
N LEU A 17 -0.19 -10.28 -13.12
CA LEU A 17 -1.56 -10.80 -13.33
C LEU A 17 -1.74 -12.28 -13.00
N ASN A 18 -0.73 -12.95 -12.44
CA ASN A 18 -0.96 -14.23 -11.78
C ASN A 18 -1.77 -13.94 -10.51
N CYS A 19 -3.10 -13.92 -10.64
CA CYS A 19 -4.11 -13.65 -9.61
C CYS A 19 -4.11 -14.72 -8.51
N LYS A 20 -2.97 -14.92 -7.85
CA LYS A 20 -2.86 -15.77 -6.69
C LYS A 20 -3.16 -14.90 -5.47
N PRO A 21 -4.21 -15.22 -4.71
CA PRO A 21 -4.40 -14.58 -3.42
C PRO A 21 -3.24 -15.00 -2.50
N ASP A 22 -2.62 -14.03 -1.85
CA ASP A 22 -1.73 -14.24 -0.71
C ASP A 22 -2.44 -13.82 0.58
N THR A 23 -1.92 -14.27 1.71
CA THR A 23 -2.44 -13.95 3.03
C THR A 23 -1.77 -12.70 3.58
N PHE A 24 -2.60 -11.70 3.90
CA PHE A 24 -2.18 -10.49 4.60
C PHE A 24 -2.80 -10.44 5.99
N ILE A 25 -1.97 -10.14 7.00
CA ILE A 25 -2.43 -10.01 8.38
C ILE A 25 -2.59 -8.53 8.68
N PHE A 26 -3.83 -8.10 8.94
CA PHE A 26 -4.17 -6.75 9.35
C PHE A 26 -4.86 -6.80 10.71
N HIS A 27 -4.34 -6.05 11.69
CA HIS A 27 -4.86 -6.07 13.08
C HIS A 27 -5.15 -7.48 13.63
N ARG A 28 -4.21 -8.43 13.43
CA ARG A 28 -4.29 -9.84 13.87
C ARG A 28 -5.38 -10.68 13.21
N LYS A 29 -6.03 -10.18 12.15
CA LYS A 29 -6.95 -10.95 11.30
C LYS A 29 -6.29 -11.23 9.96
N SER A 30 -6.62 -12.38 9.38
CA SER A 30 -6.09 -12.85 8.10
C SER A 30 -7.05 -12.47 6.97
N TYR A 31 -6.52 -11.91 5.88
CA TYR A 31 -7.25 -11.49 4.70
C TYR A 31 -6.56 -11.95 3.43
N HIS A 32 -7.31 -12.00 2.33
CA HIS A 32 -6.74 -12.29 1.01
C HIS A 32 -6.44 -11.00 0.26
N VAL A 33 -5.25 -10.93 -0.33
CA VAL A 33 -4.80 -9.82 -1.16
C VAL A 33 -4.08 -10.33 -2.40
N HIS A 34 -3.95 -9.50 -3.41
CA HIS A 34 -3.21 -9.82 -4.62
C HIS A 34 -1.71 -10.01 -4.30
N SER A 35 -1.15 -11.20 -4.56
CA SER A 35 0.24 -11.54 -4.17
C SER A 35 1.29 -10.60 -4.78
N GLY A 36 1.20 -10.32 -6.10
CA GLY A 36 2.12 -9.41 -6.79
C GLY A 36 2.13 -8.00 -6.18
N MET A 37 0.95 -7.38 -6.06
CA MET A 37 0.82 -6.06 -5.44
C MET A 37 1.30 -6.02 -3.98
N LEU A 38 1.06 -7.08 -3.18
CA LEU A 38 1.56 -7.17 -1.81
C LEU A 38 3.09 -7.25 -1.78
N GLN A 39 3.69 -8.04 -2.68
CA GLN A 39 5.13 -8.15 -2.80
C GLN A 39 5.75 -6.79 -3.18
N SER A 40 5.22 -6.11 -4.19
CA SER A 40 5.68 -4.77 -4.57
C SER A 40 5.53 -3.76 -3.44
N ALA A 41 4.44 -3.83 -2.66
CA ALA A 41 4.23 -2.94 -1.52
C ALA A 41 5.27 -3.18 -0.41
N ARG A 42 5.64 -4.44 -0.12
CA ARG A 42 6.68 -4.79 0.84
C ARG A 42 8.08 -4.37 0.39
N GLU A 43 8.38 -4.54 -0.89
CA GLU A 43 9.64 -4.08 -1.49
C GLU A 43 9.76 -2.56 -1.37
N LEU A 44 8.72 -1.84 -1.78
CA LEU A 44 8.67 -0.39 -1.68
C LEU A 44 8.80 0.08 -0.23
N ASP A 45 8.08 -0.56 0.71
CA ASP A 45 8.21 -0.28 2.15
C ASP A 45 9.67 -0.39 2.64
N SER A 46 10.34 -1.49 2.29
CA SER A 46 11.72 -1.73 2.69
C SER A 46 12.70 -0.67 2.14
N GLU A 47 12.42 -0.15 0.95
CA GLU A 47 13.25 0.84 0.28
C GLU A 47 13.02 2.25 0.85
N ILE A 48 11.77 2.68 1.01
CA ILE A 48 11.47 4.09 1.28
C ILE A 48 11.15 4.41 2.74
N ARG A 49 10.78 3.42 3.57
CA ARG A 49 10.38 3.69 4.97
C ARG A 49 11.42 4.50 5.76
N PRO A 50 12.74 4.19 5.71
CA PRO A 50 13.73 4.98 6.46
C PRO A 50 13.74 6.45 6.05
N LEU A 51 13.60 6.74 4.76
CA LEU A 51 13.54 8.09 4.22
C LEU A 51 12.25 8.81 4.62
N VAL A 52 11.11 8.13 4.57
CA VAL A 52 9.83 8.72 4.98
C VAL A 52 9.88 9.08 6.47
N LEU A 53 10.39 8.19 7.32
CA LEU A 53 10.53 8.45 8.76
C LEU A 53 11.48 9.62 9.03
N SER A 54 12.64 9.70 8.37
CA SER A 54 13.56 10.83 8.55
C SER A 54 12.92 12.17 8.16
N LEU A 55 12.15 12.18 7.07
CA LEU A 55 11.43 13.38 6.63
C LEU A 55 10.34 13.81 7.63
N LEU A 56 9.64 12.87 8.26
CA LEU A 56 8.65 13.18 9.29
C LEU A 56 9.28 13.70 10.58
N GLU A 57 10.46 13.18 10.96
CA GLU A 57 11.23 13.68 12.10
C GLU A 57 11.70 15.13 11.89
N GLU A 58 12.12 15.45 10.66
CA GLU A 58 12.51 16.80 10.24
C GLU A 58 11.32 17.76 10.13
N ASN A 59 10.14 17.24 9.75
CA ASN A 59 8.93 18.03 9.48
C ASN A 59 7.81 17.69 10.47
N LYS A 60 8.01 18.04 11.74
CA LYS A 60 7.03 17.77 12.81
C LYS A 60 5.64 18.32 12.49
N GLY A 61 4.61 17.53 12.77
CA GLY A 61 3.21 17.89 12.54
C GLY A 61 2.70 17.62 11.12
N PHE A 62 3.56 17.13 10.22
CA PHE A 62 3.13 16.58 8.93
C PHE A 62 2.75 15.11 9.07
N THR A 63 1.86 14.67 8.19
CA THR A 63 1.46 13.27 8.03
C THR A 63 1.82 12.78 6.62
N THR A 64 1.61 11.49 6.38
CA THR A 64 1.94 10.86 5.10
C THR A 64 0.68 10.63 4.26
N VAL A 65 0.77 10.98 2.98
CA VAL A 65 -0.27 10.69 1.99
C VAL A 65 0.37 9.87 0.87
N VAL A 66 -0.23 8.73 0.56
CA VAL A 66 0.11 7.86 -0.57
C VAL A 66 -0.88 8.12 -1.70
N VAL A 67 -0.40 8.27 -2.93
CA VAL A 67 -1.26 8.45 -4.10
C VAL A 67 -0.85 7.48 -5.19
N GLY A 68 -1.82 6.85 -5.86
CA GLY A 68 -1.51 5.97 -6.99
C GLY A 68 -2.62 5.88 -8.02
N HIS A 69 -2.27 5.40 -9.22
CA HIS A 69 -3.20 5.13 -10.31
C HIS A 69 -3.04 3.69 -10.84
N SER A 70 -4.14 3.04 -11.22
CA SER A 70 -4.15 1.69 -11.79
C SER A 70 -3.42 0.70 -10.87
N LEU A 71 -2.42 -0.05 -11.35
CA LEU A 71 -1.62 -0.95 -10.51
C LEU A 71 -0.99 -0.21 -9.31
N GLY A 72 -0.46 0.99 -9.53
CA GLY A 72 0.17 1.79 -8.48
C GLY A 72 -0.81 2.20 -7.38
N ALA A 73 -2.10 2.32 -7.71
CA ALA A 73 -3.14 2.55 -6.71
C ALA A 73 -3.31 1.35 -5.78
N GLY A 74 -3.25 0.13 -6.32
CA GLY A 74 -3.37 -1.08 -5.52
C GLY A 74 -2.15 -1.34 -4.63
N VAL A 75 -0.95 -1.12 -5.18
CA VAL A 75 0.29 -1.16 -4.41
C VAL A 75 0.29 -0.09 -3.31
N GLY A 76 -0.14 1.14 -3.63
CA GLY A 76 -0.25 2.24 -2.66
C GLY A 76 -1.24 1.96 -1.52
N ALA A 77 -2.38 1.33 -1.82
CA ALA A 77 -3.35 0.92 -0.81
C ALA A 77 -2.78 -0.13 0.15
N LEU A 78 -2.07 -1.14 -0.37
CA LEU A 78 -1.42 -2.17 0.47
C LEU A 78 -0.24 -1.61 1.26
N LEU A 79 0.55 -0.70 0.69
CA LEU A 79 1.61 0.00 1.41
C LEU A 79 1.05 0.77 2.61
N THR A 80 -0.07 1.48 2.40
CA THR A 80 -0.77 2.21 3.47
C THR A 80 -1.26 1.25 4.56
N ALA A 81 -1.82 0.09 4.17
CA ALA A 81 -2.22 -0.94 5.13
C ALA A 81 -1.03 -1.48 5.95
N ILE A 82 0.13 -1.69 5.33
CA ILE A 82 1.36 -2.12 6.02
C ILE A 82 1.80 -1.05 7.03
N TRP A 83 1.83 0.22 6.63
CA TRP A 83 2.25 1.34 7.48
C TRP A 83 1.33 1.56 8.67
N CYS A 84 0.02 1.43 8.49
CA CYS A 84 -0.95 1.54 9.59
C CYS A 84 -0.98 0.30 10.49
N SER A 85 -0.66 -0.89 9.97
CA SER A 85 -0.69 -2.13 10.75
C SER A 85 0.58 -2.40 11.55
N GLU A 86 1.75 -2.00 11.05
CA GLU A 86 3.02 -2.25 11.70
C GLU A 86 3.43 -1.09 12.61
N GLN A 87 3.71 -1.37 13.89
CA GLN A 87 4.24 -0.39 14.85
C GLN A 87 5.73 -0.10 14.63
N ARG A 88 6.15 0.05 13.37
CA ARG A 88 7.55 0.30 12.97
C ARG A 88 7.69 1.75 12.52
N GLY A 89 7.78 2.65 13.51
CA GLY A 89 7.75 4.10 13.31
C GLY A 89 6.31 4.65 13.27
N ASP A 90 6.16 5.96 13.46
CA ASP A 90 4.84 6.60 13.47
C ASP A 90 4.38 6.93 12.05
N LEU A 91 3.87 5.92 11.35
CA LEU A 91 3.19 6.05 10.06
C LEU A 91 1.70 5.73 10.19
N SER A 92 1.19 5.74 11.42
CA SER A 92 -0.18 5.33 11.76
C SER A 92 -1.24 6.23 11.12
N GLU A 93 -0.93 7.51 10.92
CA GLU A 93 -1.81 8.51 10.30
C GLU A 93 -1.71 8.58 8.77
N THR A 94 -1.15 7.54 8.12
CA THR A 94 -1.06 7.51 6.65
C THR A 94 -2.43 7.36 6.00
N THR A 95 -2.69 8.15 4.96
CA THR A 95 -3.87 7.99 4.08
C THR A 95 -3.48 7.69 2.64
N CYS A 96 -4.38 7.06 1.89
CA CYS A 96 -4.19 6.71 0.49
C CYS A 96 -5.30 7.26 -0.40
N TYR A 97 -4.93 7.82 -1.55
CA TYR A 97 -5.84 8.15 -2.66
C TYR A 97 -5.53 7.27 -3.87
N ALA A 98 -6.49 6.43 -4.24
CA ALA A 98 -6.32 5.33 -5.15
C ALA A 98 -7.24 5.49 -6.38
N PHE A 99 -6.66 5.83 -7.54
CA PHE A 99 -7.42 6.14 -8.75
C PHE A 99 -7.41 4.99 -9.76
N GLY A 100 -8.58 4.55 -10.23
CA GLY A 100 -8.66 3.47 -11.24
C GLY A 100 -8.09 2.14 -10.75
N THR A 101 -8.19 1.88 -9.44
CA THR A 101 -7.60 0.74 -8.75
C THR A 101 -8.22 -0.58 -9.22
N PRO A 102 -7.42 -1.60 -9.61
CA PRO A 102 -7.92 -2.94 -9.88
C PRO A 102 -8.39 -3.64 -8.59
N CYS A 103 -8.88 -4.89 -8.67
CA CYS A 103 -9.19 -5.67 -7.47
C CYS A 103 -7.90 -6.04 -6.73
N VAL A 104 -7.72 -5.52 -5.51
CA VAL A 104 -6.48 -5.68 -4.71
C VAL A 104 -6.67 -6.66 -3.56
N ALA A 105 -7.85 -6.64 -2.93
CA ALA A 105 -8.09 -7.29 -1.64
C ALA A 105 -9.50 -7.87 -1.53
N SER A 106 -9.66 -8.81 -0.61
CA SER A 106 -10.96 -9.31 -0.18
C SER A 106 -11.85 -8.18 0.35
N TYR A 107 -13.16 -8.33 0.15
CA TYR A 107 -14.15 -7.34 0.55
C TYR A 107 -14.07 -6.94 2.03
N ASP A 108 -13.80 -7.90 2.92
CA ASP A 108 -13.69 -7.64 4.36
C ASP A 108 -12.46 -6.79 4.69
N LEU A 109 -11.34 -6.96 3.98
CA LEU A 109 -10.19 -6.08 4.15
C LEU A 109 -10.50 -4.67 3.61
N CYS A 110 -11.19 -4.57 2.46
CA CYS A 110 -11.58 -3.26 1.92
C CYS A 110 -12.44 -2.46 2.90
N LYS A 111 -13.31 -3.11 3.68
CA LYS A 111 -14.08 -2.45 4.73
C LYS A 111 -13.20 -1.89 5.85
N GLU A 112 -12.20 -2.65 6.27
CA GLU A 112 -11.26 -2.23 7.32
C GLU A 112 -10.36 -1.09 6.83
N LEU A 113 -10.00 -1.08 5.54
CA LEU A 113 -9.18 -0.04 4.92
C LEU A 113 -9.95 1.21 4.46
N HIS A 114 -11.28 1.15 4.36
CA HIS A 114 -12.12 2.27 3.91
C HIS A 114 -11.87 3.61 4.65
N PRO A 115 -11.57 3.64 5.97
CA PRO A 115 -11.28 4.91 6.65
C PRO A 115 -9.96 5.58 6.22
N ILE A 116 -9.02 4.82 5.64
CA ILE A 116 -7.67 5.28 5.32
C ILE A 116 -7.33 5.20 3.82
N VAL A 117 -8.11 4.48 3.02
CA VAL A 117 -7.97 4.38 1.56
C VAL A 117 -9.23 4.87 0.88
N THR A 118 -9.10 5.90 0.05
CA THR A 118 -10.17 6.50 -0.77
C THR A 118 -9.92 6.26 -2.26
#